data_AF-A0A2V8GBJ1-F1
#
_entry.id   AF-A0A2V8GBJ1-F1
#
_cell.length_a   1.000
_cell.length_b   1.000
_cell.length_c   1.000
_cell.angle_alpha   90.00
_cell.angle_beta   90.00
_cell.angle_gamma   90.00
#
_symmetry.space_group_name_H-M   'P 1'
#
loop_
_entity.id
_entity.type
_entity.pdbx_description
1 polymer ?
#
loop_
_entity_poly.entity_id
_entity_poly.type
_entity_poly.pdbx_seq_one_letter_code
_entity_poly.pdbx_strand_id
1 'polypeptide(L)'
;MRCSILFAATLIALCVCALVSDQSLAARTQSTERPRLTVKPAADFEVTGAGDHAAWGRAEWTALRRREPDGHPYDARFKVLYSETGLYFLLDATDRKLTATMSEDFLDLWNEDVFEVFLWPDERYPVYFEYEISPLNHELPILIPNFGGRFLGWRPWHYDGARKT
;
A
#
# COMPACT_ATOMS: atom_id res chain seq x y z
N MET A 1 -36.80 -31.58 -8.43
CA MET A 1 -36.71 -30.10 -8.38
C MET A 1 -35.72 -29.65 -9.43
N ARG A 2 -36.11 -28.78 -10.36
CA ARG A 2 -35.24 -28.26 -11.43
C ARG A 2 -34.98 -26.78 -11.15
N CYS A 3 -33.71 -26.43 -10.99
CA CYS A 3 -33.25 -25.05 -10.91
C CYS A 3 -32.86 -24.63 -12.34
N SER A 4 -33.57 -23.66 -12.90
CA SER A 4 -33.26 -23.08 -14.20
C SER A 4 -32.91 -21.61 -13.98
N ILE A 5 -31.65 -21.25 -14.21
CA ILE A 5 -31.19 -19.86 -14.19
C ILE A 5 -31.22 -19.36 -15.64
N LEU A 6 -32.13 -18.44 -15.96
CA LEU A 6 -32.06 -17.68 -17.21
C LEU A 6 -31.09 -16.51 -17.03
N PHE A 7 -29.97 -16.53 -17.76
CA PHE A 7 -29.15 -15.35 -17.98
C PHE A 7 -29.62 -14.67 -19.26
N ALA A 8 -30.17 -13.47 -19.15
CA ALA A 8 -30.39 -12.59 -20.29
C ALA A 8 -29.18 -11.65 -20.39
N ALA A 9 -28.20 -11.99 -21.21
CA ALA A 9 -27.14 -11.06 -21.60
C ALA A 9 -27.66 -10.22 -22.78
N THR A 10 -28.30 -9.10 -22.48
CA THR A 10 -28.64 -8.11 -23.50
C THR A 10 -27.36 -7.38 -23.91
N LEU A 11 -26.78 -7.78 -25.03
CA LEU A 11 -25.80 -6.98 -25.76
C LEU A 11 -26.50 -5.74 -26.32
N ILE A 12 -26.41 -4.62 -25.60
CA ILE A 12 -26.69 -3.30 -26.18
C ILE A 12 -25.37 -2.79 -26.75
N ALA A 13 -25.14 -3.07 -28.03
CA ALA A 13 -24.15 -2.38 -28.83
C ALA A 13 -24.71 -1.00 -29.21
N LEU A 14 -24.43 0.02 -28.41
CA LEU A 14 -24.62 1.41 -28.82
C LEU A 14 -23.24 2.02 -29.12
N CYS A 15 -22.89 1.99 -30.40
CA CYS A 15 -21.82 2.80 -30.96
C CYS A 15 -22.22 4.27 -30.85
N VAL A 16 -21.72 4.95 -29.82
CA VAL A 16 -21.69 6.41 -29.78
C VAL A 16 -20.24 6.83 -29.91
N CYS A 17 -19.85 7.17 -31.14
CA CYS A 17 -18.63 7.92 -31.42
C CYS A 17 -18.78 9.33 -30.84
N ALA A 18 -18.45 9.49 -29.55
CA ALA A 18 -18.31 10.79 -28.92
C ALA A 18 -16.83 11.19 -28.93
N LEU A 19 -16.55 12.16 -29.78
CA LEU A 19 -15.44 13.12 -29.78
C LEU A 19 -14.40 12.92 -28.66
N VAL A 20 -13.24 12.38 -29.06
CA VAL A 20 -12.01 12.34 -28.27
C VAL A 20 -11.57 13.78 -28.02
N SER A 21 -11.92 14.33 -26.87
CA SER A 21 -11.24 15.50 -26.32
C SER A 21 -10.04 14.96 -25.55
N ASP A 22 -8.90 14.89 -26.23
CA ASP A 22 -7.60 14.60 -25.64
C ASP A 22 -7.20 15.76 -24.72
N GLN A 23 -7.84 15.81 -23.54
CA GLN A 23 -7.26 16.53 -22.42
C GLN A 23 -6.24 15.60 -21.79
N SER A 24 -5.09 15.50 -22.45
CA SER A 24 -3.85 15.15 -21.78
C SER A 24 -3.65 16.18 -20.66
N LEU A 25 -4.18 15.87 -19.48
CA LEU A 25 -3.66 16.39 -18.24
C LEU A 25 -2.25 15.83 -18.18
N ALA A 26 -1.31 16.53 -18.81
CA ALA A 26 0.09 16.32 -18.59
C ALA A 26 0.27 16.39 -17.07
N ALA A 27 0.48 15.22 -16.45
CA ALA A 27 0.84 15.11 -15.06
C ALA A 27 1.98 16.10 -14.87
N ARG A 28 1.73 17.17 -14.10
CA ARG A 28 2.73 18.19 -13.83
C ARG A 28 3.99 17.45 -13.37
N THR A 29 5.03 17.48 -14.20
CA THR A 29 6.31 16.89 -13.86
C THR A 29 6.76 17.55 -12.57
N GLN A 30 6.75 16.77 -11.49
CA GLN A 30 7.19 17.23 -10.18
C GLN A 30 8.68 17.55 -10.29
N SER A 31 9.01 18.83 -10.48
CA SER A 31 10.34 19.33 -10.83
C SER A 31 11.31 19.42 -9.65
N THR A 32 11.00 18.72 -8.56
CA THR A 32 11.88 18.56 -7.41
C THR A 32 12.40 17.12 -7.44
N GLU A 33 13.72 16.95 -7.37
CA GLU A 33 14.31 15.61 -7.21
C GLU A 33 13.63 14.89 -6.04
N ARG A 34 12.99 13.76 -6.34
CA ARG A 34 12.29 12.96 -5.32
C ARG A 34 13.33 12.39 -4.36
N PRO A 35 13.03 12.30 -3.05
CA PRO A 35 13.90 11.63 -2.10
C PRO A 35 14.22 10.21 -2.59
N ARG A 36 15.50 9.83 -2.52
CA ARG A 36 15.98 8.49 -2.87
C ARG A 36 16.59 7.85 -1.64
N LEU A 37 16.33 6.56 -1.46
CA LEU A 37 16.91 5.75 -0.39
C LEU A 37 17.60 4.54 -1.02
N THR A 38 18.83 4.25 -0.60
CA THR A 38 19.51 2.99 -0.90
C THR A 38 19.21 1.99 0.20
N VAL A 39 18.46 0.94 -0.12
CA VAL A 39 18.12 -0.15 0.81
C VAL A 39 19.26 -1.16 0.83
N LYS A 40 19.65 -1.65 2.01
CA LYS A 40 20.73 -2.63 2.16
C LYS A 40 20.19 -4.07 2.17
N PRO A 41 20.93 -5.04 1.59
CA PRO A 41 20.55 -6.45 1.64
C PRO A 41 20.77 -7.04 3.03
N ALA A 42 20.01 -8.06 3.42
CA ALA A 42 20.15 -8.90 4.60
C ALA A 42 19.88 -10.37 4.25
N ALA A 43 20.34 -11.28 5.12
CA ALA A 43 19.81 -12.65 5.09
C ALA A 43 18.36 -12.63 5.58
N ASP A 44 17.56 -13.63 5.19
CA ASP A 44 16.20 -13.78 5.71
C ASP A 44 16.20 -13.89 7.23
N PHE A 45 15.24 -13.23 7.87
CA PHE A 45 15.05 -13.28 9.31
C PHE A 45 13.58 -13.22 9.68
N GLU A 46 13.25 -13.76 10.86
CA GLU A 46 11.90 -13.74 11.40
C GLU A 46 11.51 -12.31 11.84
N VAL A 47 10.31 -11.87 11.44
CA VAL A 47 9.75 -10.59 11.84
C VAL A 47 8.88 -10.80 13.08
N THR A 48 9.31 -10.27 14.22
CA THR A 48 8.64 -10.47 15.51
C THR A 48 7.79 -9.27 15.95
N GLY A 49 7.83 -8.16 15.21
CA GLY A 49 7.23 -6.88 15.60
C GLY A 49 8.04 -6.08 16.65
N ALA A 50 9.03 -6.68 17.31
CA ALA A 50 9.83 -5.99 18.34
C ALA A 50 10.95 -5.09 17.79
N GLY A 51 11.36 -5.30 16.53
CA GLY A 51 12.41 -4.51 15.89
C GLY A 51 13.82 -4.71 16.47
N ASP A 52 14.03 -5.76 17.28
CA ASP A 52 15.27 -6.05 18.01
C ASP A 52 16.22 -7.00 17.28
N HIS A 53 15.82 -7.56 16.14
CA HIS A 53 16.68 -8.41 15.32
C HIS A 53 17.95 -7.66 14.86
N ALA A 54 19.11 -8.28 15.01
CA ALA A 54 20.41 -7.65 14.78
C ALA A 54 20.61 -7.11 13.34
N ALA A 55 19.87 -7.64 12.36
CA ALA A 55 19.91 -7.14 10.98
C ALA A 55 19.55 -5.65 10.89
N TRP A 56 18.66 -5.15 11.75
CA TRP A 56 18.24 -3.74 11.78
C TRP A 56 19.38 -2.78 12.11
N GLY A 57 20.45 -3.25 12.75
CA GLY A 57 21.66 -2.45 13.00
C GLY A 57 22.39 -2.03 11.72
N ARG A 58 22.03 -2.60 10.56
CA ARG A 58 22.64 -2.27 9.27
C ARG A 58 21.93 -1.12 8.56
N ALA A 59 20.68 -0.85 8.89
CA ALA A 59 19.88 0.22 8.28
C ALA A 59 19.77 1.43 9.21
N GLU A 60 19.86 2.62 8.62
CA GLU A 60 19.65 3.89 9.32
C GLU A 60 18.16 4.21 9.39
N TRP A 61 17.76 4.89 10.46
CA TRP A 61 16.43 5.46 10.54
C TRP A 61 16.26 6.58 9.52
N THR A 62 15.20 6.50 8.72
CA THR A 62 14.77 7.56 7.80
C THR A 62 13.51 8.21 8.35
N ALA A 63 13.52 9.53 8.51
CA ALA A 63 12.33 10.27 8.95
C ALA A 63 11.28 10.35 7.81
N LEU A 64 10.02 10.08 8.13
CA LEU A 64 8.90 10.36 7.25
C LEU A 64 8.63 11.87 7.24
N ARG A 65 8.46 12.42 6.03
CA ARG A 65 8.13 13.83 5.87
C ARG A 65 6.65 14.03 6.15
N ARG A 66 6.32 14.96 7.03
CA ARG A 66 4.94 15.42 7.24
C ARG A 66 4.43 16.01 5.93
N ARG A 67 3.20 15.66 5.54
CA ARG A 67 2.56 16.18 4.33
C ARG A 67 2.21 17.66 4.48
N GLU A 68 1.68 18.03 5.64
CA GLU A 68 1.27 19.40 5.96
C GLU A 68 2.27 20.03 6.95
N PRO A 69 2.80 21.25 6.67
CA PRO A 69 3.77 21.92 7.53
C PRO A 69 3.25 22.24 8.95
N ASP A 70 1.95 22.43 9.09
CA ASP A 70 1.23 22.74 10.34
C ASP A 70 0.58 21.48 10.98
N GLY A 71 0.96 20.30 10.53
CA GLY A 71 0.51 19.03 11.13
C GLY A 71 0.91 18.88 12.60
N HIS A 72 0.33 17.87 13.25
CA HIS A 72 0.65 17.53 14.64
C HIS A 72 2.16 17.32 14.85
N PRO A 73 2.72 17.63 16.04
CA PRO A 73 4.15 17.58 16.31
C PRO A 73 4.65 16.14 16.55
N TYR A 74 4.14 15.19 15.78
CA TYR A 74 4.43 13.77 15.89
C TYR A 74 5.55 13.37 14.94
N ASP A 75 6.41 12.49 15.43
CA ASP A 75 7.50 11.95 14.64
C ASP A 75 7.11 10.58 14.12
N ALA A 76 7.50 10.30 12.88
CA ALA A 76 7.40 8.98 12.28
C ALA A 76 8.69 8.71 11.50
N ARG A 77 9.21 7.50 11.60
CA ARG A 77 10.46 7.08 10.97
C ARG A 77 10.40 5.60 10.61
N PHE A 78 11.27 5.20 9.71
CA PHE A 78 11.31 3.83 9.22
C PHE A 78 12.74 3.36 8.93
N LYS A 79 12.93 2.04 8.96
CA LYS A 79 14.06 1.35 8.35
C LYS A 79 13.54 0.40 7.27
N VAL A 80 14.37 0.17 6.25
CA VAL A 80 14.09 -0.83 5.21
C VAL A 80 15.31 -1.71 5.01
N LEU A 81 15.06 -3.01 4.87
CA LEU A 81 16.03 -4.01 4.41
C LEU A 81 15.37 -4.85 3.31
N TYR A 82 16.16 -5.57 2.53
CA TYR A 82 15.66 -6.58 1.60
C TYR A 82 16.51 -7.84 1.65
N SER A 83 15.96 -8.96 1.20
CA SER A 83 16.67 -10.23 1.02
C SER A 83 16.33 -10.84 -0.34
N GLU A 84 16.66 -12.11 -0.53
CA GLU A 84 16.24 -12.86 -1.73
C GLU A 84 14.73 -13.11 -1.76
N THR A 85 14.07 -13.18 -0.59
CA THR A 85 12.66 -13.59 -0.48
C THR A 85 11.73 -12.49 0.04
N GLY A 86 12.26 -11.41 0.62
CA GLY A 86 11.43 -10.42 1.30
C GLY A 86 11.93 -8.97 1.25
N LEU A 87 10.98 -8.05 1.44
CA LEU A 87 11.21 -6.66 1.82
C LEU A 87 10.78 -6.49 3.27
N TYR A 88 11.63 -5.89 4.09
CA TYR A 88 11.40 -5.74 5.52
C TYR A 88 11.28 -4.27 5.86
N PHE A 89 10.21 -3.91 6.56
CA PHE A 89 9.95 -2.57 7.06
C PHE A 89 9.90 -2.59 8.58
N LEU A 90 10.62 -1.66 9.22
CA LEU A 90 10.47 -1.37 10.64
C LEU A 90 10.00 0.07 10.75
N LEU A 91 8.80 0.26 11.31
CA LEU A 91 8.12 1.54 11.38
C LEU A 91 7.99 1.94 12.85
N ASP A 92 8.23 3.21 13.15
CA ASP A 92 8.17 3.76 14.51
C ASP A 92 7.59 5.16 14.43
N ALA A 93 6.55 5.43 15.23
CA ALA A 93 5.92 6.74 15.30
C ALA A 93 5.38 7.05 16.69
N THR A 94 5.16 8.33 16.94
CA THR A 94 4.51 8.83 18.15
C THR A 94 3.10 9.30 17.83
N ASP A 95 2.15 9.03 18.71
CA ASP A 95 0.88 9.77 18.75
C ASP A 95 0.47 9.97 20.21
N ARG A 96 -0.28 11.03 20.49
CA ARG A 96 -0.90 11.25 21.80
C ARG A 96 -2.08 10.30 22.03
N LYS A 97 -2.80 9.91 20.99
CA LYS A 97 -3.96 9.02 21.09
C LYS A 97 -3.99 8.09 19.89
N LEU A 98 -4.00 6.79 20.17
CA LEU A 98 -4.28 5.78 19.15
C LEU A 98 -5.78 5.51 19.05
N THR A 99 -6.29 5.53 17.83
CA THR A 99 -7.57 5.01 17.39
C THR A 99 -7.28 3.74 16.60
N ALA A 100 -7.56 2.59 17.21
CA ALA A 100 -7.48 1.29 16.55
C ALA A 100 -8.58 0.40 17.14
N THR A 101 -9.66 0.22 16.39
CA THR A 101 -10.83 -0.58 16.79
C THR A 101 -11.13 -1.70 15.81
N MET A 102 -10.61 -1.63 14.58
CA MET A 102 -10.71 -2.68 13.57
C MET A 102 -9.94 -3.93 14.01
N SER A 103 -10.64 -5.06 14.09
CA SER A 103 -10.13 -6.31 14.68
C SER A 103 -10.08 -7.49 13.68
N GLU A 104 -10.05 -7.20 12.38
CA GLU A 104 -10.01 -8.20 11.32
C GLU A 104 -9.12 -7.72 10.17
N ASP A 105 -8.45 -8.66 9.49
CA ASP A 105 -7.74 -8.38 8.25
C ASP A 105 -8.71 -7.89 7.17
N PHE A 106 -8.21 -7.09 6.24
CA PHE A 106 -8.95 -6.56 5.11
C PHE A 106 -10.12 -5.62 5.46
N LEU A 107 -10.13 -5.02 6.65
CA LEU A 107 -10.99 -3.87 6.92
C LEU A 107 -10.38 -2.59 6.31
N ASP A 108 -11.16 -1.52 6.28
CA ASP A 108 -10.78 -0.23 5.69
C ASP A 108 -9.88 0.56 6.66
N LEU A 109 -8.66 0.03 6.92
CA LEU A 109 -7.76 0.45 8.01
C LEU A 109 -7.37 1.94 7.92
N TRP A 110 -7.31 2.52 6.72
CA TRP A 110 -7.10 3.95 6.47
C TRP A 110 -8.08 4.91 7.19
N ASN A 111 -9.19 4.41 7.76
CA ASN A 111 -10.09 5.22 8.59
C ASN A 111 -9.61 5.38 10.05
N GLU A 112 -8.54 4.68 10.44
CA GLU A 112 -7.96 4.66 11.78
C GLU A 112 -6.43 4.89 11.72
N ASP A 113 -5.74 4.81 12.86
CA ASP A 113 -4.28 4.91 12.86
C ASP A 113 -3.66 3.67 12.21
N VAL A 114 -2.79 3.89 11.22
CA VAL A 114 -2.24 2.84 10.37
C VAL A 114 -0.87 3.27 9.83
N PHE A 115 -0.02 2.29 9.51
CA PHE A 115 1.12 2.50 8.62
C PHE A 115 0.84 1.93 7.25
N GLU A 116 1.24 2.65 6.20
CA GLU A 116 1.03 2.26 4.81
C GLU A 116 2.37 2.18 4.07
N VAL A 117 2.54 1.13 3.26
CA VAL A 117 3.67 0.94 2.37
C VAL A 117 3.17 0.81 0.94
N PHE A 118 3.68 1.67 0.06
CA PHE A 118 3.32 1.73 -1.35
C PHE A 118 4.48 1.25 -2.22
N LEU A 119 4.27 0.21 -3.02
CA LEU A 119 5.28 -0.36 -3.91
C LEU A 119 4.81 -0.34 -5.36
N TRP A 120 5.58 0.33 -6.21
CA TRP A 120 5.34 0.40 -7.65
C TRP A 120 6.58 -0.03 -8.43
N PRO A 121 6.91 -1.33 -8.48
CA PRO A 121 8.17 -1.80 -9.04
C PRO A 121 8.22 -1.75 -10.57
N ASP A 122 7.07 -1.78 -11.25
CA ASP A 122 6.96 -1.72 -12.70
C ASP A 122 6.12 -0.52 -13.15
N GLU A 123 6.81 0.58 -13.46
CA GLU A 123 6.18 1.85 -13.82
C GLU A 123 5.49 1.85 -15.20
N ARG A 124 5.60 0.76 -15.98
CA ARG A 124 4.91 0.62 -17.27
C ARG A 124 3.39 0.53 -17.10
N TYR A 125 2.94 0.04 -15.96
CA TYR A 125 1.52 -0.12 -15.66
C TYR A 125 1.15 0.80 -14.51
N PRO A 126 0.04 1.54 -14.56
CA PRO A 126 -0.37 2.41 -13.47
C PRO A 126 -1.05 1.58 -12.37
N VAL A 127 -0.40 0.53 -11.86
CA VAL A 127 -0.90 -0.34 -10.78
C VAL A 127 0.21 -0.47 -9.76
N TYR A 128 -0.11 -0.20 -8.50
CA TYR A 128 0.82 -0.34 -7.38
C TYR A 128 0.24 -1.28 -6.32
N PHE A 129 1.13 -1.85 -5.51
CA PHE A 129 0.79 -2.61 -4.32
C PHE A 129 0.78 -1.68 -3.11
N GLU A 130 -0.24 -1.84 -2.27
CA GLU A 130 -0.44 -1.10 -1.04
C GLU A 130 -0.58 -2.10 0.09
N TYR A 131 0.18 -1.88 1.16
CA TYR A 131 0.14 -2.68 2.36
C TYR A 131 -0.10 -1.78 3.55
N GLU A 132 -1.23 -1.97 4.21
CA GLU A 132 -1.58 -1.26 5.43
C GLU A 132 -1.50 -2.21 6.64
N ILE A 133 -1.00 -1.72 7.76
CA ILE A 133 -0.92 -2.46 9.03
C ILE A 133 -1.33 -1.56 10.20
N SER A 134 -2.33 -2.02 10.96
CA SER A 134 -2.85 -1.31 12.14
C SER A 134 -2.01 -1.59 13.40
N PRO A 135 -2.11 -0.74 14.45
CA PRO A 135 -1.51 -1.01 15.76
C PRO A 135 -1.95 -2.32 16.42
N LEU A 136 -3.08 -2.88 15.98
CA LEU A 136 -3.61 -4.16 16.47
C LEU A 136 -3.14 -5.37 15.65
N ASN A 137 -2.20 -5.17 14.72
CA ASN A 137 -1.65 -6.22 13.85
C ASN A 137 -2.69 -6.86 12.92
N HIS A 138 -3.63 -6.04 12.42
CA HIS A 138 -4.49 -6.38 11.29
C HIS A 138 -4.04 -5.67 10.04
N GLU A 139 -4.04 -6.39 8.92
CA GLU A 139 -3.43 -5.97 7.67
C GLU A 139 -4.44 -5.82 6.53
N LEU A 140 -4.08 -4.96 5.57
CA LEU A 140 -4.80 -4.79 4.31
C LEU A 140 -3.78 -4.74 3.14
N PRO A 141 -3.49 -5.90 2.52
CA PRO A 141 -2.74 -5.96 1.27
C PRO A 141 -3.69 -5.82 0.07
N ILE A 142 -3.47 -4.82 -0.79
CA ILE A 142 -4.28 -4.56 -1.98
C ILE A 142 -3.44 -4.13 -3.20
N LEU A 143 -3.97 -4.37 -4.39
CA LEU A 143 -3.48 -3.76 -5.63
C LEU A 143 -4.41 -2.63 -6.06
N ILE A 144 -3.83 -1.46 -6.34
CA ILE A 144 -4.57 -0.26 -6.75
C ILE A 144 -4.11 0.21 -8.14
N PRO A 145 -4.95 0.12 -9.18
CA PRO A 145 -4.84 0.90 -10.40
C PRO A 145 -5.07 2.39 -10.20
N ASN A 146 -4.17 3.20 -10.73
CA ASN A 146 -4.29 4.64 -10.88
C ASN A 146 -4.79 5.01 -12.29
N PHE A 147 -6.09 4.88 -12.52
CA PHE A 147 -6.75 5.29 -13.77
C PHE A 147 -7.40 6.68 -13.66
N GLY A 148 -6.63 7.68 -13.22
CA GLY A 148 -7.08 9.08 -13.21
C GLY A 148 -8.18 9.37 -12.18
N GLY A 149 -8.03 8.86 -10.95
CA GLY A 149 -8.94 9.11 -9.84
C GLY A 149 -10.09 8.09 -9.69
N ARG A 150 -10.15 7.07 -10.55
CA ARG A 150 -11.05 5.92 -10.36
C ARG A 150 -10.42 4.92 -9.40
N PHE A 151 -10.96 4.83 -8.18
CA PHE A 151 -10.53 3.83 -7.22
C PHE A 151 -11.10 2.44 -7.57
N LEU A 152 -10.22 1.46 -7.74
CA LEU A 152 -10.57 0.06 -7.98
C LEU A 152 -9.60 -0.83 -7.21
N GLY A 153 -9.84 -1.11 -5.94
CA GLY A 153 -8.97 -2.01 -5.16
C GLY A 153 -9.19 -3.48 -5.52
N TRP A 154 -8.10 -4.25 -5.62
CA TRP A 154 -8.14 -5.71 -5.73
C TRP A 154 -7.45 -6.36 -4.54
N ARG A 155 -8.11 -7.33 -3.89
CA ARG A 155 -7.55 -8.11 -2.78
C ARG A 155 -6.93 -9.42 -3.28
N PRO A 156 -5.83 -9.89 -2.68
CA PRO A 156 -5.21 -11.17 -2.99
C PRO A 156 -6.20 -12.34 -2.98
N TRP A 157 -6.08 -13.21 -4.00
CA TRP A 157 -6.83 -14.45 -4.08
C TRP A 157 -6.12 -15.55 -3.26
N HIS A 158 -6.87 -16.30 -2.44
CA HIS A 158 -6.34 -17.31 -1.51
C HIS A 158 -5.22 -16.79 -0.61
N TYR A 159 -5.53 -15.79 0.21
CA TYR A 159 -4.61 -15.23 1.19
C TYR A 159 -4.53 -16.10 2.45
N ASP A 160 -3.78 -17.20 2.37
CA ASP A 160 -3.65 -18.24 3.40
C ASP A 160 -2.23 -18.82 3.48
N GLY A 161 -1.92 -19.47 4.61
CA GLY A 161 -0.66 -20.18 4.83
C GLY A 161 0.57 -19.30 4.59
N ALA A 162 1.50 -19.78 3.77
CA ALA A 162 2.73 -19.07 3.43
C ALA A 162 2.53 -17.78 2.58
N ARG A 163 1.28 -17.47 2.19
CA ARG A 163 0.95 -16.18 1.54
C ARG A 163 0.61 -15.09 2.54
N LYS A 164 0.30 -15.44 3.80
CA LYS A 164 0.17 -14.49 4.90
C LYS A 164 1.55 -14.13 5.44
N THR A 165 1.71 -12.89 5.90
CA THR A 165 2.90 -12.40 6.59
C THR A 165 2.96 -12.87 8.04
#